data_AF-A0A6J4MU70-F1
#
_entry.id   AF-A0A6J4MU70-F1
#
_cell.length_a   1.000
_cell.length_b   1.000
_cell.length_c   1.000
_cell.angle_alpha   90.00
_cell.angle_beta   90.00
_cell.angle_gamma   90.00
#
_symmetry.space_group_name_H-M   'P 1'
#
loop_
_entity.id
_entity.type
_entity.pdbx_description
1 polymer ?
#
loop_
_entity_poly.entity_id
_entity_poly.type
_entity_poly.pdbx_seq_one_letter_code
_entity_poly.pdbx_strand_id
1 'polypeptide(L)'
;MLVVLSGCFWGAAGGGPRPERLQARVTRVLDAEAPSPAYYRERARLEVLGRELDEVLFRMIRDPRVPEHVRANAVTLLADRHAPGALTLLRRVLVTSADDEVRLAAVTGVQRFAVDSPQARNALRAAVGDPSRLVRLNALQGLDVEDTELLRALLAREEDPEVRLIARQLVTLFEARGATLARNARGELRTAAADSAPQIVFHAEDAAAGAPQVGALWVEMSGRRLVPLAQDVEVVGEVVPAYFNASRTAVVFEAGREVRVRDLFTGQTRVVGPGIAPRVLPFTDRFVFLQEVPSERQDTTGGTSIVYRVVRAPFAGGPTERLGLLSAVARPDRDRGASPARRMVVGELRQGFVLRAPGMAPFVLPPAPAEPPPPARP
;
A
#
# COMPACT_ATOMS: atom_id res chain seq x y z
N MET A 1 -24.54 -50.44 -44.38
CA MET A 1 -25.91 -49.89 -44.46
C MET A 1 -25.83 -48.45 -43.98
N LEU A 2 -25.81 -47.50 -44.92
CA LEU A 2 -25.73 -46.06 -44.65
C LEU A 2 -27.07 -45.57 -44.09
N VAL A 3 -27.04 -44.81 -42.99
CA VAL A 3 -28.10 -43.88 -42.64
C VAL A 3 -27.45 -42.51 -42.45
N VAL A 4 -27.80 -41.63 -43.39
CA VAL A 4 -27.45 -40.22 -43.42
C VAL A 4 -28.39 -39.49 -42.47
N LEU A 5 -27.85 -38.84 -41.44
CA LEU A 5 -28.56 -37.82 -40.67
C LEU A 5 -27.88 -36.48 -40.89
N SER A 6 -28.51 -35.69 -41.76
CA SER A 6 -28.22 -34.28 -42.00
C SER A 6 -28.39 -33.48 -40.71
N GLY A 7 -27.28 -33.15 -40.07
CA GLY A 7 -27.22 -32.11 -39.05
C GLY A 7 -27.40 -30.74 -39.70
N CYS A 8 -28.56 -30.13 -39.45
CA CYS A 8 -28.85 -28.76 -39.82
C CYS A 8 -27.84 -27.81 -39.16
N PHE A 9 -26.93 -27.26 -39.96
CA PHE A 9 -26.17 -26.07 -39.63
C PHE A 9 -27.15 -24.91 -39.44
N TRP A 10 -27.48 -24.56 -38.19
CA TRP A 10 -27.95 -23.22 -37.88
C TRP A 10 -26.78 -22.26 -38.08
N GLY A 11 -26.71 -21.68 -39.27
CA GLY A 11 -25.94 -20.48 -39.52
C GLY A 11 -26.54 -19.34 -38.70
N ALA A 12 -25.98 -19.08 -37.52
CA ALA A 12 -26.17 -17.82 -36.85
C ALA A 12 -25.50 -16.74 -37.72
N ALA A 13 -26.32 -15.99 -38.45
CA ALA A 13 -25.93 -14.74 -39.07
C ALA A 13 -25.51 -13.76 -37.95
N GLY A 14 -24.24 -13.85 -37.54
CA GLY A 14 -23.58 -12.95 -36.60
C GLY A 14 -23.34 -11.60 -37.24
N GLY A 15 -24.41 -10.88 -37.57
CA GLY A 15 -24.34 -9.46 -37.90
C GLY A 15 -24.10 -8.67 -36.61
N GLY A 16 -22.84 -8.59 -36.18
CA GLY A 16 -22.43 -7.65 -35.13
C GLY A 16 -22.97 -6.24 -35.44
N PRO A 17 -23.35 -5.45 -34.43
CA PRO A 17 -23.84 -4.09 -34.66
C PRO A 17 -22.80 -3.32 -35.48
N ARG A 18 -23.22 -2.72 -36.61
CA ARG A 18 -22.34 -1.84 -37.41
C ARG A 18 -21.64 -0.84 -36.47
N PRO A 19 -20.33 -0.57 -36.65
CA PRO A 19 -19.54 0.23 -35.70
C PRO A 19 -20.16 1.58 -35.33
N GLU A 20 -20.83 2.24 -36.28
CA GLU A 20 -21.53 3.51 -36.07
C GLU A 20 -22.76 3.38 -35.15
N ARG A 21 -23.53 2.29 -35.27
CA ARG A 21 -24.68 2.02 -34.41
C ARG A 21 -24.23 1.70 -32.98
N LEU A 22 -23.12 0.98 -32.85
CA LEU A 22 -22.52 0.72 -31.55
C LEU A 22 -22.03 2.03 -30.90
N GLN A 23 -21.30 2.87 -31.63
CA GLN A 23 -20.83 4.16 -31.12
C GLN A 23 -21.98 5.08 -30.68
N ALA A 24 -23.05 5.19 -31.46
CA ALA A 24 -24.23 5.97 -31.08
C ALA A 24 -24.93 5.42 -29.82
N ARG A 25 -25.02 4.08 -29.70
CA ARG A 25 -25.57 3.43 -28.51
C ARG A 25 -24.72 3.68 -27.28
N VAL A 26 -23.39 3.52 -27.39
CA VAL A 26 -22.45 3.75 -26.27
C VAL A 26 -22.50 5.21 -25.84
N THR A 27 -22.46 6.15 -26.78
CA THR A 27 -22.56 7.58 -26.49
C THR A 27 -23.82 7.89 -25.69
N ARG A 28 -24.99 7.43 -26.14
CA ARG A 28 -26.25 7.65 -25.42
C ARG A 28 -26.24 7.12 -23.98
N VAL A 29 -25.62 5.96 -23.74
CA VAL A 29 -25.54 5.38 -22.39
C VAL A 29 -24.57 6.18 -21.50
N LEU A 30 -23.46 6.66 -22.07
CA LEU A 30 -22.42 7.39 -21.33
C LEU A 30 -22.72 8.89 -21.16
N ASP A 31 -23.69 9.42 -21.91
CA ASP A 31 -24.18 10.81 -21.84
C ASP A 31 -25.19 11.05 -20.70
N ALA A 32 -25.41 10.06 -19.85
CA ALA A 32 -26.25 10.25 -18.67
C ALA A 32 -25.55 11.18 -17.67
N GLU A 33 -26.11 12.37 -17.45
CA GLU A 33 -25.61 13.39 -16.51
C GLU A 33 -25.62 12.91 -15.05
N ALA A 34 -26.51 11.96 -14.70
CA ALA A 34 -26.62 11.43 -13.34
C ALA A 34 -26.67 9.89 -13.32
N PRO A 35 -25.91 9.24 -12.41
CA PRO A 35 -26.03 7.81 -12.20
C PRO A 35 -27.45 7.46 -11.70
N SER A 36 -28.16 6.65 -12.49
CA SER A 36 -29.47 6.10 -12.13
C SER A 36 -29.45 4.58 -12.17
N PRO A 37 -30.37 3.87 -11.50
CA PRO A 37 -30.50 2.43 -11.64
C PRO A 37 -30.65 1.98 -13.11
N ALA A 38 -31.27 2.80 -13.96
CA ALA A 38 -31.38 2.53 -15.40
C ALA A 38 -30.02 2.66 -16.11
N TYR A 39 -29.25 3.71 -15.80
CA TYR A 39 -27.88 3.89 -16.29
C TYR A 39 -27.00 2.68 -15.96
N TYR A 40 -26.99 2.22 -14.70
CA TYR A 40 -26.18 1.07 -14.30
C TYR A 40 -26.57 -0.21 -15.03
N ARG A 41 -27.88 -0.43 -15.29
CA ARG A 41 -28.35 -1.58 -16.08
C ARG A 41 -27.88 -1.51 -17.53
N GLU A 42 -27.97 -0.36 -18.18
CA GLU A 42 -27.50 -0.22 -19.57
C GLU A 42 -25.97 -0.31 -19.66
N ARG A 43 -25.25 0.25 -18.69
CA ARG A 43 -23.80 0.13 -18.58
C ARG A 43 -23.36 -1.33 -18.40
N ALA A 44 -24.00 -2.09 -17.52
CA ALA A 44 -23.73 -3.52 -17.34
C ALA A 44 -23.95 -4.33 -18.63
N ARG A 45 -24.92 -3.93 -19.47
CA ARG A 45 -25.11 -4.54 -20.80
C ARG A 45 -23.98 -4.23 -21.77
N LEU A 46 -23.37 -3.05 -21.67
CA LEU A 46 -22.17 -2.71 -22.45
C LEU A 46 -20.98 -3.58 -22.02
N GLU A 47 -20.85 -3.90 -20.73
CA GLU A 47 -19.73 -4.70 -20.23
C GLU A 47 -19.63 -6.11 -20.85
N VAL A 48 -20.75 -6.66 -21.34
CA VAL A 48 -20.79 -7.95 -22.05
C VAL A 48 -20.20 -7.86 -23.46
N LEU A 49 -20.12 -6.66 -24.04
CA LEU A 49 -19.52 -6.46 -25.35
C LEU A 49 -17.99 -6.63 -25.26
N GLY A 50 -17.42 -7.35 -26.22
CA GLY A 50 -15.98 -7.65 -26.25
C GLY A 50 -15.13 -6.49 -26.76
N ARG A 51 -14.08 -6.83 -27.52
CA ARG A 51 -13.08 -5.90 -28.05
C ARG A 51 -13.63 -4.72 -28.86
N GLU A 52 -14.75 -4.91 -29.55
CA GLU A 52 -15.40 -3.85 -30.34
C GLU A 52 -15.81 -2.65 -29.49
N LEU A 53 -16.27 -2.89 -28.24
CA LEU A 53 -16.58 -1.81 -27.31
C LEU A 53 -15.31 -1.08 -26.90
N ASP A 54 -14.23 -1.79 -26.61
CA ASP A 54 -12.97 -1.18 -26.21
C ASP A 54 -12.48 -0.22 -27.30
N GLU A 55 -12.53 -0.62 -28.57
CA GLU A 55 -12.16 0.22 -29.71
C GLU A 55 -13.00 1.50 -29.82
N VAL A 56 -14.32 1.40 -29.56
CA VAL A 56 -15.22 2.55 -29.48
C VAL A 56 -14.83 3.46 -28.31
N LEU A 57 -14.58 2.91 -27.12
CA LEU A 57 -14.15 3.67 -25.95
C LEU A 57 -12.80 4.37 -26.18
N PHE A 58 -11.80 3.69 -26.75
CA PHE A 58 -10.51 4.27 -27.11
C PHE A 58 -10.67 5.48 -28.03
N ARG A 59 -11.58 5.39 -29.01
CA ARG A 59 -11.87 6.49 -29.94
C ARG A 59 -12.55 7.65 -29.24
N MET A 60 -13.61 7.38 -28.47
CA MET A 60 -14.35 8.41 -27.75
C MET A 60 -13.47 9.20 -26.78
N ILE A 61 -12.61 8.52 -26.02
CA ILE A 61 -11.72 9.14 -25.04
C ILE A 61 -10.73 10.12 -25.69
N ARG A 62 -10.29 9.83 -26.93
CA ARG A 62 -9.30 10.62 -27.67
C ARG A 62 -9.89 11.74 -28.51
N ASP A 63 -11.18 11.70 -28.80
CA ASP A 63 -11.83 12.68 -29.64
C ASP A 63 -12.24 13.90 -28.80
N PRO A 64 -11.60 15.07 -28.97
CA PRO A 64 -11.93 16.27 -28.20
C PRO A 64 -13.32 16.83 -28.51
N ARG A 65 -14.00 16.34 -29.55
CA ARG A 65 -15.39 16.73 -29.89
C ARG A 65 -16.43 16.01 -29.03
N VAL A 66 -16.04 14.92 -28.36
CA VAL A 66 -16.92 14.21 -27.43
C VAL A 66 -16.95 14.99 -26.11
N PRO A 67 -18.15 15.26 -25.54
CA PRO A 67 -18.26 15.97 -24.27
C PRO A 67 -17.40 15.36 -23.16
N GLU A 68 -16.86 16.20 -22.28
CA GLU A 68 -15.92 15.81 -21.23
C GLU A 68 -16.48 14.76 -20.27
N HIS A 69 -17.74 14.89 -19.84
CA HIS A 69 -18.41 13.91 -18.97
C HIS A 69 -18.57 12.54 -19.66
N VAL A 70 -18.88 12.53 -20.96
CA VAL A 70 -18.94 11.29 -21.76
C VAL A 70 -17.54 10.66 -21.85
N ARG A 71 -16.49 11.46 -22.03
CA ARG A 71 -15.10 10.98 -22.06
C ARG A 71 -14.69 10.43 -20.69
N ALA A 72 -15.03 11.09 -19.58
CA ALA A 72 -14.77 10.63 -18.23
C ALA A 72 -15.49 9.30 -17.92
N ASN A 73 -16.75 9.17 -18.32
CA ASN A 73 -17.51 7.93 -18.23
C ASN A 73 -16.91 6.81 -19.09
N ALA A 74 -16.44 7.12 -20.30
CA ALA A 74 -15.75 6.18 -21.17
C ALA A 74 -14.43 5.70 -20.57
N VAL A 75 -13.64 6.62 -19.98
CA VAL A 75 -12.41 6.32 -19.24
C VAL A 75 -12.70 5.34 -18.09
N THR A 76 -13.72 5.64 -17.28
CA THR A 76 -14.12 4.81 -16.14
C THR A 76 -14.50 3.40 -16.59
N LEU A 77 -15.34 3.28 -17.61
CA LEU A 77 -15.79 1.98 -18.14
C LEU A 77 -14.62 1.18 -18.74
N LEU A 78 -13.72 1.83 -19.49
CA LEU A 78 -12.54 1.15 -20.05
C LEU A 78 -11.63 0.60 -18.95
N ALA A 79 -11.45 1.37 -17.85
CA ALA A 79 -10.66 0.95 -16.71
C ALA A 79 -11.32 -0.22 -15.95
N ASP A 80 -12.64 -0.18 -15.72
CA ASP A 80 -13.38 -1.26 -15.04
C ASP A 80 -13.27 -2.59 -15.80
N ARG A 81 -13.31 -2.52 -17.13
CA ARG A 81 -13.18 -3.69 -18.01
C ARG A 81 -11.76 -4.27 -18.08
N HIS A 82 -10.75 -3.60 -17.52
CA HIS A 82 -9.34 -4.01 -17.64
C HIS A 82 -8.91 -4.29 -19.09
N ALA A 83 -9.42 -3.50 -20.05
CA ALA A 83 -9.18 -3.72 -21.47
C ALA A 83 -7.69 -3.71 -21.82
N PRO A 84 -7.21 -4.54 -22.77
CA PRO A 84 -5.83 -4.50 -23.23
C PRO A 84 -5.44 -3.09 -23.71
N GLY A 85 -4.35 -2.56 -23.17
CA GLY A 85 -3.88 -1.20 -23.49
C GLY A 85 -4.61 -0.06 -22.76
N ALA A 86 -5.59 -0.35 -21.90
CA ALA A 86 -6.28 0.66 -21.10
C ALA A 86 -5.29 1.49 -20.29
N LEU A 87 -4.40 0.84 -19.52
CA LEU A 87 -3.40 1.56 -18.72
C LEU A 87 -2.55 2.54 -19.53
N THR A 88 -2.12 2.16 -20.74
CA THR A 88 -1.35 3.05 -21.62
C THR A 88 -2.15 4.28 -22.02
N LEU A 89 -3.44 4.11 -22.35
CA LEU A 89 -4.32 5.24 -22.65
C LEU A 89 -4.57 6.11 -21.42
N LEU A 90 -4.93 5.52 -20.29
CA LEU A 90 -5.24 6.24 -19.05
C LEU A 90 -4.06 7.12 -18.61
N ARG A 91 -2.85 6.59 -18.67
CA ARG A 91 -1.61 7.36 -18.39
C ARG A 91 -1.44 8.54 -19.33
N ARG A 92 -1.72 8.35 -20.62
CA ARG A 92 -1.66 9.44 -21.60
C ARG A 92 -2.72 10.50 -21.30
N VAL A 93 -3.96 10.09 -21.03
CA VAL A 93 -5.07 10.98 -20.71
C VAL A 93 -4.75 11.83 -19.47
N LEU A 94 -4.24 11.18 -18.42
CA LEU A 94 -3.84 11.84 -17.18
C LEU A 94 -2.78 12.93 -17.39
N VAL A 95 -1.93 12.82 -18.41
CA VAL A 95 -0.89 13.83 -18.69
C VAL A 95 -1.34 14.87 -19.72
N THR A 96 -2.20 14.50 -20.66
CA THR A 96 -2.47 15.30 -21.87
C THR A 96 -3.85 15.94 -21.93
N SER A 97 -4.81 15.50 -21.11
CA SER A 97 -6.17 16.06 -21.12
C SER A 97 -6.17 17.43 -20.44
N ALA A 98 -6.79 18.42 -21.08
CA ALA A 98 -7.00 19.74 -20.49
C ALA A 98 -8.08 19.70 -19.39
N ASP A 99 -9.08 18.83 -19.57
CA ASP A 99 -10.23 18.70 -18.67
C ASP A 99 -9.85 17.89 -17.43
N ASP A 100 -10.06 18.48 -16.25
CA ASP A 100 -9.69 17.87 -14.98
C ASP A 100 -10.61 16.73 -14.58
N GLU A 101 -11.89 16.74 -14.96
CA GLU A 101 -12.81 15.61 -14.76
C GLU A 101 -12.33 14.35 -15.51
N VAL A 102 -11.81 14.53 -16.73
CA VAL A 102 -11.27 13.42 -17.52
C VAL A 102 -9.94 12.92 -16.94
N ARG A 103 -9.09 13.82 -16.43
CA ARG A 103 -7.88 13.44 -15.68
C ARG A 103 -8.22 12.74 -14.36
N LEU A 104 -9.27 13.18 -13.67
CA LEU A 104 -9.78 12.59 -12.44
C LEU A 104 -10.24 11.14 -12.69
N ALA A 105 -11.08 10.93 -13.70
CA ALA A 105 -11.49 9.59 -14.11
C ALA A 105 -10.28 8.72 -14.49
N ALA A 106 -9.26 9.31 -15.15
CA ALA A 106 -8.06 8.59 -15.53
C ALA A 106 -7.21 8.19 -14.32
N VAL A 107 -7.00 9.06 -13.32
CA VAL A 107 -6.23 8.72 -12.12
C VAL A 107 -6.92 7.62 -11.31
N THR A 108 -8.25 7.70 -11.15
CA THR A 108 -9.04 6.65 -10.51
C THR A 108 -8.96 5.34 -11.29
N GLY A 109 -9.00 5.40 -12.62
CA GLY A 109 -8.80 4.24 -13.47
C GLY A 109 -7.40 3.62 -13.32
N VAL A 110 -6.34 4.44 -13.24
CA VAL A 110 -4.95 3.98 -13.05
C VAL A 110 -4.78 3.24 -11.72
N GLN A 111 -5.42 3.69 -10.63
CA GLN A 111 -5.35 3.04 -9.31
C GLN A 111 -5.69 1.54 -9.36
N ARG A 112 -6.66 1.15 -10.21
CA ARG A 112 -7.09 -0.25 -10.36
C ARG A 112 -5.98 -1.19 -10.85
N PHE A 113 -4.96 -0.62 -11.52
CA PHE A 113 -3.79 -1.35 -12.01
C PHE A 113 -2.57 -1.20 -11.09
N ALA A 114 -2.63 -0.37 -10.04
CA ALA A 114 -1.45 0.01 -9.24
C ALA A 114 -0.79 -1.17 -8.52
N VAL A 115 -1.61 -2.11 -8.01
CA VAL A 115 -1.12 -3.30 -7.29
C VAL A 115 -0.22 -4.16 -8.18
N ASP A 116 -0.56 -4.27 -9.47
CA ASP A 116 0.07 -5.23 -10.39
C ASP A 116 1.02 -4.57 -11.40
N SER A 117 1.01 -3.23 -11.50
CA SER A 117 1.76 -2.50 -12.51
C SER A 117 2.65 -1.40 -11.92
N PRO A 118 3.99 -1.52 -12.04
CA PRO A 118 4.91 -0.43 -11.75
C PRO A 118 4.63 0.83 -12.57
N GLN A 119 4.16 0.68 -13.81
CA GLN A 119 3.81 1.81 -14.68
C GLN A 119 2.60 2.59 -14.17
N ALA A 120 1.62 1.91 -13.58
CA ALA A 120 0.48 2.54 -12.92
C ALA A 120 0.94 3.32 -11.68
N ARG A 121 1.78 2.72 -10.82
CA ARG A 121 2.37 3.41 -9.66
C ARG A 121 3.15 4.65 -10.04
N ASN A 122 3.99 4.58 -11.08
CA ASN A 122 4.72 5.75 -11.58
C ASN A 122 3.80 6.87 -12.08
N ALA A 123 2.66 6.53 -12.68
CA ALA A 123 1.69 7.53 -13.10
C ALA A 123 0.98 8.19 -11.91
N LEU A 124 0.65 7.43 -10.87
CA LEU A 124 0.09 7.97 -9.62
C LEU A 124 1.08 8.92 -8.93
N ARG A 125 2.36 8.53 -8.85
CA ARG A 125 3.43 9.40 -8.33
C ARG A 125 3.54 10.72 -9.08
N ALA A 126 3.38 10.72 -10.40
CA ALA A 126 3.39 11.94 -11.18
C ALA A 126 2.14 12.81 -10.92
N ALA A 127 0.98 12.16 -10.77
CA ALA A 127 -0.30 12.83 -10.57
C ALA A 127 -0.46 13.53 -9.21
N VAL A 128 0.40 13.23 -8.22
CA VAL A 128 0.45 14.02 -6.97
C VAL A 128 0.89 15.47 -7.21
N GLY A 129 1.44 15.78 -8.39
CA GLY A 129 1.78 17.13 -8.83
C GLY A 129 0.77 17.74 -9.81
N ASP A 130 -0.40 17.12 -10.03
CA ASP A 130 -1.42 17.66 -10.94
C ASP A 130 -1.93 19.03 -10.46
N PRO A 131 -2.22 19.99 -11.35
CA PRO A 131 -2.80 21.27 -10.96
C PRO A 131 -4.17 21.14 -10.27
N SER A 132 -4.98 20.14 -10.62
CA SER A 132 -6.29 19.91 -10.00
C SER A 132 -6.15 19.24 -8.63
N ARG A 133 -6.74 19.87 -7.61
CA ARG A 133 -6.81 19.34 -6.25
C ARG A 133 -7.41 17.93 -6.21
N LEU A 134 -8.50 17.70 -6.94
CA LEU A 134 -9.20 16.40 -6.94
C LEU A 134 -8.33 15.29 -7.52
N VAL A 135 -7.56 15.58 -8.58
CA VAL A 135 -6.62 14.62 -9.16
C VAL A 135 -5.50 14.30 -8.18
N ARG A 136 -4.93 15.31 -7.49
CA ARG A 136 -3.90 15.09 -6.45
C ARG A 136 -4.43 14.20 -5.31
N LEU A 137 -5.62 14.51 -4.77
CA LEU A 137 -6.24 13.73 -3.69
C LEU A 137 -6.47 12.27 -4.08
N ASN A 138 -6.90 12.00 -5.31
CA ASN A 138 -7.05 10.63 -5.79
C ASN A 138 -5.69 9.96 -6.02
N ALA A 139 -4.70 10.68 -6.58
CA ALA A 139 -3.36 10.13 -6.74
C ALA A 139 -2.77 9.64 -5.41
N LEU A 140 -2.97 10.39 -4.32
CA LEU A 140 -2.51 10.05 -2.97
C LEU A 140 -3.03 8.69 -2.48
N GLN A 141 -4.27 8.32 -2.81
CA GLN A 141 -4.87 7.04 -2.39
C GLN A 141 -4.20 5.82 -3.03
N GLY A 142 -3.50 6.01 -4.15
CA GLY A 142 -2.79 4.94 -4.85
C GLY A 142 -1.31 4.81 -4.49
N LEU A 143 -0.83 5.60 -3.53
CA LEU A 143 0.55 5.51 -3.04
C LEU A 143 0.72 4.38 -2.03
N ASP A 144 1.95 3.89 -1.89
CA ASP A 144 2.33 2.85 -0.92
C ASP A 144 3.51 3.33 -0.06
N VAL A 145 3.91 2.51 0.91
CA VAL A 145 4.95 2.78 1.91
C VAL A 145 6.27 3.27 1.31
N GLU A 146 6.63 2.86 0.09
CA GLU A 146 7.83 3.33 -0.62
C GLU A 146 7.75 4.79 -1.05
N ASP A 147 6.56 5.38 -1.09
CA ASP A 147 6.32 6.74 -1.56
C ASP A 147 6.43 7.78 -0.44
N THR A 148 6.90 7.38 0.74
CA THR A 148 7.03 8.26 1.92
C THR A 148 7.93 9.48 1.64
N GLU A 149 9.04 9.32 0.92
CA GLU A 149 9.89 10.45 0.53
C GLU A 149 9.20 11.42 -0.44
N LEU A 150 8.40 10.89 -1.38
CA LEU A 150 7.59 11.70 -2.28
C LEU A 150 6.55 12.51 -1.50
N LEU A 151 5.91 11.89 -0.50
CA LEU A 151 4.97 12.57 0.38
C LEU A 151 5.64 13.68 1.20
N ARG A 152 6.83 13.44 1.75
CA ARG A 152 7.61 14.46 2.46
C ARG A 152 7.97 15.64 1.54
N ALA A 153 8.42 15.36 0.32
CA ALA A 153 8.71 16.38 -0.68
C ALA A 153 7.45 17.17 -1.10
N LEU A 154 6.29 16.51 -1.18
CA LEU A 154 5.00 17.16 -1.42
C LEU A 154 4.63 18.10 -0.25
N LEU A 155 4.74 17.62 0.99
CA LEU A 155 4.40 18.40 2.18
C LEU A 155 5.22 19.68 2.34
N ALA A 156 6.47 19.70 1.85
CA ALA A 156 7.33 20.88 1.87
C ALA A 156 6.84 22.02 0.97
N ARG A 157 5.99 21.74 -0.02
CA ARG A 157 5.53 22.71 -1.03
C ARG A 157 4.02 22.82 -1.20
N GLU A 158 3.24 21.90 -0.62
CA GLU A 158 1.80 21.85 -0.84
C GLU A 158 1.07 22.95 -0.06
N GLU A 159 0.37 23.79 -0.78
CA GLU A 159 -0.38 24.93 -0.25
C GLU A 159 -1.81 24.53 0.13
N ASP A 160 -2.42 23.56 -0.58
CA ASP A 160 -3.78 23.14 -0.30
C ASP A 160 -3.86 22.41 1.07
N PRO A 161 -4.68 22.89 2.02
CA PRO A 161 -4.72 22.35 3.38
C PRO A 161 -5.27 20.91 3.44
N GLU A 162 -6.18 20.53 2.54
CA GLU A 162 -6.77 19.20 2.50
C GLU A 162 -5.75 18.19 1.98
N VAL A 163 -5.08 18.50 0.85
CA VAL A 163 -4.01 17.65 0.31
C VAL A 163 -2.88 17.47 1.33
N ARG A 164 -2.50 18.55 2.00
CA ARG A 164 -1.45 18.52 3.05
C ARG A 164 -1.86 17.70 4.27
N LEU A 165 -3.14 17.71 4.65
CA LEU A 165 -3.67 16.88 5.74
C LEU A 165 -3.59 15.40 5.37
N ILE A 166 -4.12 15.01 4.20
CA ILE A 166 -4.10 13.62 3.74
C ILE A 166 -2.67 13.10 3.57
N ALA A 167 -1.77 13.89 2.97
CA ALA A 167 -0.37 13.52 2.82
C ALA A 167 0.32 13.26 4.18
N ARG A 168 0.06 14.10 5.21
CA ARG A 168 0.57 13.86 6.57
C ARG A 168 0.03 12.59 7.21
N GLN A 169 -1.26 12.31 7.01
CA GLN A 169 -1.88 11.07 7.51
C GLN A 169 -1.26 9.84 6.84
N LEU A 170 -0.99 9.90 5.54
CA LEU A 170 -0.30 8.82 4.81
C LEU A 170 1.13 8.62 5.28
N VAL A 171 1.92 9.69 5.51
CA VAL A 171 3.26 9.55 6.11
C VAL A 171 3.18 8.85 7.46
N THR A 172 2.27 9.29 8.33
CA THR A 172 2.07 8.68 9.65
C THR A 172 1.69 7.20 9.55
N LEU A 173 0.82 6.85 8.61
CA LEU A 173 0.39 5.48 8.34
C LEU A 173 1.54 4.61 7.79
N PHE A 174 2.31 5.13 6.85
CA PHE A 174 3.40 4.41 6.21
C PHE A 174 4.57 4.17 7.16
N GLU A 175 4.91 5.16 8.00
CA GLU A 175 5.88 4.97 9.08
C GLU A 175 5.41 3.90 10.08
N ALA A 176 4.11 3.87 10.43
CA ALA A 176 3.55 2.79 11.25
C ALA A 176 3.59 1.40 10.58
N ARG A 177 3.79 1.35 9.26
CA ARG A 177 3.97 0.13 8.46
C ARG A 177 5.44 -0.18 8.15
N GLY A 178 6.37 0.60 8.68
CA GLY A 178 7.81 0.38 8.56
C GLY A 178 8.52 1.21 7.49
N ALA A 179 7.91 2.29 6.98
CA ALA A 179 8.64 3.25 6.17
C ALA A 179 9.83 3.84 6.94
N THR A 180 10.82 4.33 6.19
CA THR A 180 11.98 5.05 6.74
C THR A 180 11.52 6.30 7.46
N LEU A 181 12.14 6.64 8.60
CA LEU A 181 11.85 7.87 9.32
C LEU A 181 12.74 9.02 8.83
N ALA A 182 12.21 10.24 8.86
CA ALA A 182 13.00 11.43 8.59
C ALA A 182 13.87 11.79 9.81
N ARG A 183 15.05 12.34 9.54
CA ARG A 183 15.90 12.96 10.55
C ARG A 183 15.49 14.40 10.81
N ASN A 184 15.50 14.81 12.07
CA ASN A 184 15.39 16.21 12.41
C ASN A 184 16.76 16.92 12.35
N ALA A 185 16.78 18.23 12.64
CA ALA A 185 18.02 19.03 12.65
C ALA A 185 19.08 18.55 13.67
N ARG A 186 18.70 17.71 14.64
CA ARG A 186 19.61 17.10 15.62
C ARG A 186 20.09 15.71 15.18
N GLY A 187 19.68 15.24 14.01
CA GLY A 187 20.00 13.90 13.50
C GLY A 187 19.15 12.77 14.11
N GLU A 188 18.18 13.08 14.96
CA GLU A 188 17.27 12.11 15.59
C GLU A 188 16.24 11.61 14.59
N LEU A 189 15.91 10.32 14.65
CA LEU A 189 14.81 9.75 13.88
C LEU A 189 13.52 9.88 14.69
N ARG A 190 12.48 10.44 14.07
CA ARG A 190 11.19 10.69 14.75
C ARG A 190 10.03 10.27 13.87
N THR A 191 9.07 9.57 14.47
CA THR A 191 7.80 9.30 13.79
C THR A 191 6.99 10.58 13.65
N ALA A 192 6.39 10.79 12.48
CA ALA A 192 5.34 11.76 12.27
C ALA A 192 4.16 11.49 13.23
N ALA A 193 3.66 12.57 13.83
CA ALA A 193 2.45 12.54 14.62
C ALA A 193 1.78 13.91 14.57
N ALA A 194 0.48 13.94 14.86
CA ALA A 194 -0.20 15.19 15.18
C ALA A 194 0.40 15.81 16.45
N ASP A 195 0.25 17.14 16.61
CA ASP A 195 0.93 17.95 17.64
C ASP A 195 0.71 17.50 19.10
N SER A 196 -0.28 16.64 19.36
CA SER A 196 -0.63 16.12 20.67
C SER A 196 -0.46 14.60 20.83
N ALA A 197 -0.08 13.89 19.77
CA ALA A 197 0.02 12.43 19.79
C ALA A 197 1.44 11.97 20.17
N PRO A 198 1.57 10.85 20.93
CA PRO A 198 2.88 10.31 21.27
C PRO A 198 3.73 10.00 20.04
N GLN A 199 5.03 10.25 20.12
CA GLN A 199 6.01 10.00 19.06
C GLN A 199 7.08 9.02 19.53
N ILE A 200 7.57 8.18 18.61
CA ILE A 200 8.79 7.40 18.85
C ILE A 200 9.97 8.26 18.42
N VAL A 201 10.99 8.31 19.28
CA VAL A 201 12.22 9.07 19.07
C VAL A 201 13.40 8.13 19.26
N PHE A 202 14.31 8.13 18.29
CA PHE A 202 15.57 7.41 18.36
C PHE A 202 16.73 8.39 18.32
N HIS A 203 17.58 8.31 19.34
CA HIS A 203 18.82 9.08 19.45
C HIS A 203 19.98 8.14 19.14
N ALA A 204 20.60 8.32 17.97
CA ALA A 204 21.79 7.56 17.59
C ALA A 204 23.00 7.98 18.44
N GLU A 205 23.83 7.02 18.83
CA GLU A 205 25.14 7.31 19.45
C GLU A 205 26.14 7.85 18.43
N ASP A 206 26.08 7.33 17.20
CA ASP A 206 26.86 7.80 16.05
C ASP A 206 25.92 8.03 14.85
N ALA A 207 25.91 9.26 14.33
CA ALA A 207 24.94 9.72 13.34
C ALA A 207 25.39 9.52 11.88
N ALA A 208 26.18 8.49 11.59
CA ALA A 208 26.57 8.17 10.22
C ALA A 208 25.39 7.67 9.38
N ALA A 209 24.99 8.42 8.35
CA ALA A 209 23.87 8.06 7.48
C ALA A 209 24.14 6.76 6.69
N GLY A 210 23.10 5.95 6.50
CA GLY A 210 23.13 4.74 5.64
C GLY A 210 23.82 3.51 6.24
N ALA A 211 24.38 3.58 7.45
CA ALA A 211 24.87 2.42 8.19
C ALA A 211 23.86 1.98 9.26
N PRO A 212 23.90 0.72 9.72
CA PRO A 212 23.29 0.34 10.98
C PRO A 212 23.76 1.27 12.10
N GLN A 213 22.81 1.80 12.87
CA GLN A 213 23.05 2.69 14.00
C GLN A 213 22.62 2.01 15.28
N VAL A 214 23.36 2.24 16.36
CA VAL A 214 22.98 1.84 17.71
C VAL A 214 22.68 3.11 18.52
N GLY A 215 21.69 3.04 19.39
CA GLY A 215 21.38 4.15 20.26
C GLY A 215 20.15 3.94 21.14
N ALA A 216 19.61 5.04 21.64
CA ALA A 216 18.57 5.03 22.65
C ALA A 216 17.18 5.26 22.04
N LEU A 217 16.22 4.43 22.44
CA LEU A 217 14.84 4.51 21.98
C LEU A 217 13.90 5.03 23.07
N TRP A 218 13.08 6.01 22.72
CA TRP A 218 12.19 6.72 23.63
C TRP A 218 10.80 6.90 23.02
N VAL A 219 9.81 7.11 23.89
CA VAL A 219 8.51 7.68 23.53
C VAL A 219 8.44 9.10 24.06
N GLU A 220 8.22 10.08 23.19
CA GLU A 220 7.87 11.43 23.58
C GLU A 220 6.34 11.53 23.70
N MET A 221 5.84 11.68 24.92
CA MET A 221 4.43 11.90 25.21
C MET A 221 4.04 13.36 24.96
N SER A 222 2.74 13.65 24.92
CA SER A 222 2.23 15.02 24.89
C SER A 222 2.84 15.85 26.03
N GLY A 223 3.25 17.08 25.72
CA GLY A 223 3.97 17.94 26.67
C GLY A 223 5.46 17.63 26.83
N ARG A 224 6.08 16.89 25.88
CA ARG A 224 7.53 16.60 25.81
C ARG A 224 8.07 15.74 26.95
N ARG A 225 7.22 14.96 27.62
CA ARG A 225 7.68 13.97 28.60
C ARG A 225 8.28 12.78 27.84
N LEU A 226 9.58 12.54 28.02
CA LEU A 226 10.27 11.38 27.46
C LEU A 226 10.11 10.16 28.37
N VAL A 227 9.72 9.04 27.77
CA VAL A 227 9.60 7.72 28.42
C VAL A 227 10.63 6.79 27.78
N PRO A 228 11.68 6.34 28.50
CA PRO A 228 12.70 5.47 27.94
C PRO A 228 12.11 4.10 27.63
N LEU A 229 12.40 3.56 26.44
CA LEU A 229 12.05 2.19 26.06
C LEU A 229 13.22 1.23 26.23
N ALA A 230 14.35 1.55 25.60
CA ALA A 230 15.55 0.72 25.62
C ALA A 230 16.80 1.53 25.26
N GLN A 231 17.94 1.06 25.74
CA GLN A 231 19.27 1.44 25.26
C GLN A 231 19.75 0.40 24.24
N ASP A 232 20.82 0.71 23.51
CA ASP A 232 21.48 -0.21 22.58
C ASP A 232 20.55 -0.79 21.49
N VAL A 233 19.62 0.02 20.98
CA VAL A 233 18.68 -0.38 19.92
C VAL A 233 19.34 -0.22 18.56
N GLU A 234 19.33 -1.30 17.78
CA GLU A 234 19.83 -1.31 16.41
C GLU A 234 18.76 -0.81 15.42
N VAL A 235 19.09 0.25 14.68
CA VAL A 235 18.28 0.82 13.60
C VAL A 235 19.00 0.63 12.28
N VAL A 236 18.29 0.12 11.26
CA VAL A 236 18.86 -0.16 9.94
C VAL A 236 18.05 0.55 8.88
N GLY A 237 18.73 1.29 7.98
CA GLY A 237 18.07 2.03 6.91
C GLY A 237 17.03 3.03 7.41
N GLU A 238 17.27 3.65 8.57
CA GLU A 238 16.36 4.63 9.19
C GLU A 238 14.98 4.07 9.58
N VAL A 239 14.85 2.75 9.66
CA VAL A 239 13.65 2.07 10.14
C VAL A 239 13.84 1.71 11.62
N VAL A 240 13.09 2.40 12.48
CA VAL A 240 13.12 2.14 13.91
C VAL A 240 12.32 0.87 14.22
N PRO A 241 12.83 -0.07 15.05
CA PRO A 241 12.13 -1.31 15.34
C PRO A 241 11.10 -1.14 16.46
N ALA A 242 10.25 -0.13 16.38
CA ALA A 242 9.24 0.17 17.37
C ALA A 242 7.98 0.80 16.77
N TYR A 243 6.81 0.40 17.28
CA TYR A 243 5.51 0.77 16.73
C TYR A 243 4.44 0.84 17.81
N PHE A 244 3.54 1.82 17.70
CA PHE A 244 2.37 1.91 18.56
C PHE A 244 1.27 0.94 18.14
N ASN A 245 0.46 0.47 19.08
CA ASN A 245 -0.85 -0.08 18.74
C ASN A 245 -1.79 1.01 18.18
N ALA A 246 -2.94 0.61 17.63
CA ALA A 246 -3.89 1.54 17.01
C ALA A 246 -4.35 2.68 17.94
N SER A 247 -4.52 2.39 19.24
CA SER A 247 -4.92 3.40 20.25
C SER A 247 -3.75 4.21 20.82
N ARG A 248 -2.51 3.93 20.41
CA ARG A 248 -1.28 4.52 20.96
C ARG A 248 -1.15 4.45 22.49
N THR A 249 -1.70 3.40 23.09
CA THR A 249 -1.60 3.13 24.53
C THR A 249 -0.49 2.15 24.88
N ALA A 250 0.01 1.42 23.89
CA ALA A 250 1.13 0.49 24.03
C ALA A 250 2.09 0.64 22.85
N VAL A 251 3.36 0.33 23.10
CA VAL A 251 4.41 0.28 22.07
C VAL A 251 5.07 -1.10 22.08
N VAL A 252 5.15 -1.71 20.90
CA VAL A 252 5.98 -2.89 20.66
C VAL A 252 7.34 -2.40 20.19
N PHE A 253 8.42 -2.97 20.69
CA PHE A 253 9.76 -2.61 20.27
C PHE A 253 10.72 -3.79 20.36
N GLU A 254 11.83 -3.70 19.64
CA GLU A 254 12.95 -4.62 19.73
C GLU A 254 14.09 -4.01 20.56
N ALA A 255 14.66 -4.80 21.47
CA ALA A 255 15.91 -4.48 22.15
C ALA A 255 16.69 -5.76 22.43
N GLY A 256 17.98 -5.80 22.11
CA GLY A 256 18.82 -6.99 22.37
C GLY A 256 18.32 -8.28 21.70
N ARG A 257 17.70 -8.18 20.52
CA ARG A 257 17.04 -9.30 19.81
C ARG A 257 15.89 -9.95 20.58
N GLU A 258 15.27 -9.19 21.47
CA GLU A 258 14.01 -9.55 22.12
C GLU A 258 12.92 -8.56 21.71
N VAL A 259 11.73 -9.10 21.45
CA VAL A 259 10.54 -8.30 21.21
C VAL A 259 9.83 -8.08 22.53
N ARG A 260 9.54 -6.82 22.83
CA ARG A 260 8.94 -6.37 24.08
C ARG A 260 7.73 -5.51 23.78
N VAL A 261 6.76 -5.51 24.70
CA VAL A 261 5.62 -4.59 24.67
C VAL A 261 5.61 -3.81 25.96
N ARG A 262 5.53 -2.48 25.85
CA ARG A 262 5.36 -1.59 27.00
C ARG A 262 3.99 -0.93 26.94
N ASP A 263 3.27 -1.05 28.04
CA ASP A 263 2.06 -0.27 28.29
C ASP A 263 2.47 1.13 28.75
N LEU A 264 2.00 2.16 28.04
CA LEU A 264 2.41 3.55 28.28
C LEU A 264 1.69 4.19 29.46
N PHE A 265 0.58 3.60 29.92
CA PHE A 265 -0.19 4.11 31.05
C PHE A 265 0.40 3.61 32.38
N THR A 266 0.61 2.31 32.49
CA THR A 266 1.16 1.64 33.67
C THR A 266 2.69 1.67 33.73
N GLY A 267 3.35 1.87 32.57
CA GLY A 267 4.80 1.78 32.44
C GLY A 267 5.34 0.35 32.45
N GLN A 268 4.48 -0.66 32.60
CA GLN A 268 4.89 -2.06 32.63
C GLN A 268 5.40 -2.52 31.27
N THR A 269 6.52 -3.25 31.26
CA THR A 269 7.11 -3.84 30.07
C THR A 269 7.11 -5.35 30.20
N ARG A 270 6.64 -6.05 29.17
CA ARG A 270 6.67 -7.51 29.09
C ARG A 270 7.51 -7.97 27.91
N VAL A 271 8.23 -9.07 28.10
CA VAL A 271 8.93 -9.76 27.00
C VAL A 271 7.93 -10.66 26.28
N VAL A 272 7.89 -10.55 24.95
CA VAL A 272 7.06 -11.39 24.07
C VAL A 272 7.82 -12.65 23.69
N GLY A 273 9.12 -12.51 23.41
CA GLY A 273 10.02 -13.60 23.08
C GLY A 273 11.25 -13.12 22.29
N PRO A 274 12.16 -14.04 21.93
CA PRO A 274 13.30 -13.73 21.07
C PRO A 274 12.78 -13.37 19.67
N GLY A 275 13.39 -12.37 19.04
CA GLY A 275 13.07 -11.98 17.67
C GLY A 275 13.47 -10.55 17.34
N ILE A 276 13.22 -10.18 16.10
CA ILE A 276 13.56 -8.87 15.54
C ILE A 276 12.39 -8.28 14.73
N ALA A 277 12.53 -7.00 14.40
CA ALA A 277 11.71 -6.29 13.41
C ALA A 277 10.18 -6.44 13.62
N PRO A 278 9.64 -6.04 14.79
CA PRO A 278 8.20 -6.07 15.00
C PRO A 278 7.48 -5.18 13.97
N ARG A 279 6.29 -5.55 13.51
CA ARG A 279 5.43 -4.76 12.62
C ARG A 279 3.97 -4.89 12.98
N VAL A 280 3.26 -3.77 13.06
CA VAL A 280 1.84 -3.75 13.41
C VAL A 280 1.01 -4.21 12.22
N LEU A 281 0.04 -5.08 12.48
CA LEU A 281 -0.90 -5.52 11.46
C LEU A 281 -2.06 -4.51 11.37
N PRO A 282 -2.31 -3.92 10.19
CA PRO A 282 -3.37 -2.92 10.05
C PRO A 282 -4.73 -3.45 10.48
N PHE A 283 -5.55 -2.58 11.09
CA PHE A 283 -6.91 -2.88 11.55
C PHE A 283 -7.03 -3.98 12.62
N THR A 284 -5.92 -4.30 13.31
CA THR A 284 -5.92 -5.29 14.41
C THR A 284 -5.19 -4.75 15.64
N ASP A 285 -5.35 -5.42 16.77
CA ASP A 285 -4.57 -5.21 18.00
C ASP A 285 -3.31 -6.11 18.06
N ARG A 286 -2.81 -6.54 16.91
CA ARG A 286 -1.74 -7.53 16.78
C ARG A 286 -0.56 -6.97 16.01
N PHE A 287 0.59 -7.60 16.21
CA PHE A 287 1.80 -7.35 15.46
C PHE A 287 2.45 -8.68 15.08
N VAL A 288 3.34 -8.63 14.10
CA VAL A 288 4.22 -9.74 13.74
C VAL A 288 5.66 -9.39 14.08
N PHE A 289 6.49 -10.40 14.28
CA PHE A 289 7.93 -10.27 14.43
C PHE A 289 8.63 -11.53 13.92
N LEU A 290 9.95 -11.47 13.80
CA LEU A 290 10.73 -12.51 13.13
C LEU A 290 11.69 -13.19 14.11
N GLN A 291 11.61 -14.51 14.24
CA GLN A 291 12.55 -15.30 15.03
C GLN A 291 13.54 -15.98 14.09
N GLU A 292 14.84 -15.71 14.22
CA GLU A 292 15.85 -16.41 13.41
C GLU A 292 15.81 -17.91 13.70
N VAL A 293 16.03 -18.72 12.67
CA VAL A 293 16.22 -20.18 12.76
C VAL A 293 17.71 -20.44 12.51
N PRO A 294 18.56 -20.50 13.57
CA PRO A 294 20.02 -20.46 13.40
C PRO A 294 20.57 -21.63 12.58
N SER A 295 19.92 -22.80 12.66
CA SER A 295 20.29 -24.01 11.91
C SER A 295 20.11 -23.88 10.39
N GLU A 296 19.32 -22.91 9.94
CA GLU A 296 19.05 -22.66 8.52
C GLU A 296 19.84 -21.46 7.96
N ARG A 297 20.71 -20.87 8.77
CA ARG A 297 21.62 -19.82 8.32
C ARG A 297 22.72 -20.43 7.44
N GLN A 298 22.90 -19.88 6.24
CA GLN A 298 23.87 -20.37 5.28
C GLN A 298 24.61 -19.21 4.63
N ASP A 299 25.93 -19.25 4.66
CA ASP A 299 26.74 -18.32 3.87
C ASP A 299 26.77 -18.78 2.42
N THR A 300 26.45 -17.86 1.51
CA THR A 300 26.40 -18.08 0.06
C THR A 300 27.34 -17.09 -0.63
N THR A 301 27.69 -17.35 -1.89
CA THR A 301 28.50 -16.44 -2.70
C THR A 301 27.89 -15.03 -2.81
N GLY A 302 26.56 -14.91 -2.67
CA GLY A 302 25.84 -13.64 -2.75
C GLY A 302 25.60 -12.94 -1.42
N GLY A 303 26.02 -13.50 -0.29
CA GLY A 303 25.73 -13.02 1.06
C GLY A 303 25.27 -14.13 2.01
N THR A 304 24.78 -13.78 3.18
CA THR A 304 24.26 -14.73 4.17
C THR A 304 22.75 -14.91 4.00
N SER A 305 22.32 -16.12 3.65
CA SER A 305 20.92 -16.53 3.68
C SER A 305 20.49 -16.77 5.13
N ILE A 306 19.39 -16.16 5.54
CA ILE A 306 18.84 -16.25 6.88
C ILE A 306 17.36 -16.62 6.77
N VAL A 307 16.95 -17.68 7.48
CA VAL A 307 15.54 -18.07 7.59
C VAL A 307 14.97 -17.61 8.93
N TYR A 308 13.78 -17.03 8.85
CA TYR A 308 13.01 -16.52 9.97
C TYR A 308 11.70 -17.27 10.09
N ARG A 309 11.30 -17.57 11.32
CA ARG A 309 9.91 -17.89 11.66
C ARG A 309 9.13 -16.59 11.82
N VAL A 310 8.04 -16.45 11.08
CA VAL A 310 7.10 -15.33 11.22
C VAL A 310 6.15 -15.65 12.36
N VAL A 311 6.13 -14.80 13.39
CA VAL A 311 5.32 -14.99 14.60
C VAL A 311 4.38 -13.81 14.78
N ARG A 312 3.10 -14.09 15.06
CA ARG A 312 2.06 -13.10 15.37
C ARG A 312 1.77 -13.10 16.87
N ALA A 313 1.64 -11.91 17.45
CA ALA A 313 1.33 -11.74 18.87
C ALA A 313 0.37 -10.56 19.09
N PRO A 314 -0.52 -10.65 20.10
CA PRO A 314 -1.37 -9.54 20.50
C PRO A 314 -0.62 -8.52 21.36
N PHE A 315 -1.02 -7.25 21.30
CA PHE A 315 -0.52 -6.19 22.20
C PHE A 315 -0.95 -6.42 23.65
N ALA A 316 -2.17 -6.93 23.88
CA ALA A 316 -2.71 -7.19 25.21
C ALA A 316 -2.03 -8.36 25.96
N GLY A 317 -1.20 -9.15 25.26
CA GLY A 317 -0.63 -10.39 25.80
C GLY A 317 -1.49 -11.61 25.46
N GLY A 318 -0.96 -12.81 25.75
CA GLY A 318 -1.57 -14.07 25.34
C GLY A 318 -0.66 -14.90 24.42
N PRO A 319 -1.19 -16.00 23.84
CA PRO A 319 -0.40 -16.93 23.05
C PRO A 319 0.09 -16.29 21.74
N THR A 320 1.34 -16.60 21.40
CA THR A 320 1.91 -16.28 20.09
C THR A 320 1.58 -17.35 19.07
N GLU A 321 1.39 -16.96 17.82
CA GLU A 321 1.02 -17.86 16.71
C GLU A 321 2.14 -17.89 15.67
N ARG A 322 2.46 -19.09 15.16
CA ARG A 322 3.46 -19.27 14.11
C ARG A 322 2.76 -19.25 12.75
N LEU A 323 3.13 -18.31 11.89
CA LEU A 323 2.47 -18.12 10.59
C LEU A 323 3.19 -18.84 9.44
N GLY A 324 4.51 -19.03 9.55
CA GLY A 324 5.31 -19.69 8.50
C GLY A 324 6.79 -19.34 8.57
N LEU A 325 7.51 -19.64 7.50
CA LEU A 325 8.91 -19.32 7.32
C LEU A 325 9.10 -18.24 6.25
N LEU A 326 10.04 -17.33 6.49
CA LEU A 326 10.42 -16.24 5.61
C LEU A 326 11.93 -16.31 5.41
N SER A 327 12.40 -16.15 4.18
CA SER A 327 13.84 -16.12 3.86
C SER A 327 14.30 -14.70 3.50
N ALA A 328 15.49 -14.34 3.96
CA ALA A 328 16.16 -13.08 3.63
C ALA A 328 17.63 -13.33 3.27
N VAL A 329 18.21 -12.51 2.41
CA VAL A 329 19.62 -12.56 2.04
C VAL A 329 20.31 -11.26 2.44
N ALA A 330 21.10 -11.33 3.51
CA ALA A 330 21.92 -10.23 3.97
C ALA A 330 23.19 -10.14 3.13
N ARG A 331 23.48 -8.97 2.55
CA ARG A 331 24.65 -8.79 1.67
C ARG A 331 25.67 -7.84 2.31
N PRO A 332 26.98 -8.17 2.31
CA PRO A 332 28.00 -7.30 2.91
C PRO A 332 28.05 -5.88 2.29
N ASP A 333 27.76 -5.78 0.99
CA ASP A 333 27.75 -4.53 0.21
C ASP A 333 26.53 -3.65 0.49
N ARG A 334 25.57 -4.11 1.31
CA ARG A 334 24.36 -3.37 1.68
C ARG A 334 24.18 -3.36 3.19
N ASP A 335 24.00 -2.17 3.77
CA ASP A 335 23.76 -2.00 5.21
C ASP A 335 24.79 -2.75 6.09
N ARG A 336 26.03 -2.89 5.60
CA ARG A 336 27.13 -3.65 6.25
C ARG A 336 26.76 -5.09 6.62
N GLY A 337 25.93 -5.76 5.81
CA GLY A 337 25.51 -7.14 6.07
C GLY A 337 24.42 -7.27 7.12
N ALA A 338 23.77 -6.17 7.53
CA ALA A 338 22.59 -6.25 8.37
C ALA A 338 21.46 -7.01 7.67
N SER A 339 20.61 -7.67 8.47
CA SER A 339 19.49 -8.43 7.92
C SER A 339 18.47 -7.50 7.25
N PRO A 340 18.07 -7.77 5.99
CA PRO A 340 17.04 -6.99 5.29
C PRO A 340 15.69 -6.96 6.02
N ALA A 341 15.42 -7.97 6.85
CA ALA A 341 14.22 -8.06 7.70
C ALA A 341 14.04 -6.85 8.61
N ARG A 342 15.11 -6.16 9.01
CA ARG A 342 15.03 -4.94 9.83
C ARG A 342 14.33 -3.79 9.10
N ARG A 343 14.37 -3.78 7.77
CA ARG A 343 13.70 -2.79 6.89
C ARG A 343 12.41 -3.33 6.26
N MET A 344 11.88 -4.45 6.78
CA MET A 344 10.62 -5.01 6.33
C MET A 344 9.51 -3.98 6.43
N VAL A 345 8.59 -4.01 5.48
CA VAL A 345 7.36 -3.20 5.51
C VAL A 345 6.14 -4.11 5.44
N VAL A 346 5.01 -3.62 5.93
CA VAL A 346 3.70 -4.23 5.72
C VAL A 346 3.03 -3.54 4.54
N GLY A 347 3.03 -4.20 3.39
CA GLY A 347 2.33 -3.76 2.19
C GLY A 347 0.95 -4.39 2.04
N GLU A 348 0.19 -3.91 1.06
CA GLU A 348 -1.13 -4.43 0.71
C GLU A 348 -1.09 -5.17 -0.64
N LEU A 349 -1.82 -6.28 -0.72
CA LEU A 349 -2.14 -7.02 -1.95
C LEU A 349 -3.64 -7.26 -2.00
N ARG A 350 -4.17 -7.62 -3.18
CA ARG A 350 -5.59 -7.98 -3.36
C ARG A 350 -6.07 -9.06 -2.39
N GLN A 351 -5.18 -9.95 -1.98
CA GLN A 351 -5.45 -11.12 -1.13
C GLN A 351 -5.14 -10.92 0.36
N GLY A 352 -4.68 -9.73 0.77
CA GLY A 352 -4.34 -9.41 2.17
C GLY A 352 -3.03 -8.63 2.32
N PHE A 353 -2.43 -8.72 3.50
CA PHE A 353 -1.17 -8.03 3.78
C PHE A 353 0.05 -8.86 3.39
N VAL A 354 1.13 -8.19 3.00
CA VAL A 354 2.40 -8.83 2.64
C VAL A 354 3.54 -8.20 3.41
N LEU A 355 4.42 -9.05 3.94
CA LEU A 355 5.72 -8.64 4.45
C LEU A 355 6.72 -8.63 3.30
N ARG A 356 7.41 -7.51 3.10
CA ARG A 356 8.39 -7.38 2.01
C ARG A 356 9.52 -6.42 2.36
N ALA A 357 10.69 -6.65 1.76
CA ALA A 357 11.81 -5.71 1.71
C ALA A 357 12.75 -6.09 0.56
N PRO A 358 13.60 -5.19 0.06
CA PRO A 358 14.67 -5.57 -0.86
C PRO A 358 15.60 -6.60 -0.21
N GLY A 359 15.78 -7.76 -0.84
CA GLY A 359 16.56 -8.88 -0.30
C GLY A 359 15.76 -9.89 0.53
N MET A 360 14.42 -9.80 0.52
CA MET A 360 13.52 -10.78 1.13
C MET A 360 12.57 -11.36 0.10
N ALA A 361 12.23 -12.64 0.25
CA ALA A 361 11.06 -13.19 -0.44
C ALA A 361 9.79 -12.56 0.17
N PRO A 362 8.85 -12.05 -0.65
CA PRO A 362 7.56 -11.57 -0.13
C PRO A 362 6.82 -12.68 0.62
N PHE A 363 6.29 -12.37 1.80
CA PHE A 363 5.54 -13.31 2.62
C PHE A 363 4.11 -12.80 2.81
N VAL A 364 3.14 -13.46 2.19
CA VAL A 364 1.73 -13.12 2.34
C VAL A 364 1.25 -13.58 3.72
N LEU A 365 0.73 -12.65 4.50
CA LEU A 365 0.22 -12.94 5.83
C LEU A 365 -1.11 -13.69 5.70
N PRO A 366 -1.27 -14.84 6.38
CA PRO A 366 -2.57 -15.49 6.45
C PRO A 366 -3.56 -14.56 7.18
N PRO A 367 -4.86 -14.63 6.83
CA PRO A 367 -5.88 -13.84 7.51
C PRO A 367 -5.81 -14.09 9.02
N ALA A 368 -6.17 -13.07 9.81
CA ALA A 368 -6.37 -13.29 11.23
C ALA A 368 -7.50 -14.31 11.42
N PRO A 369 -7.36 -15.29 12.33
CA PRO A 369 -8.52 -16.07 12.74
C PRO A 369 -9.60 -15.09 13.19
N ALA A 370 -10.85 -15.35 12.79
CA ALA A 370 -11.96 -14.53 13.21
C ALA A 370 -11.93 -14.40 14.73
N GLU A 371 -11.96 -13.16 15.24
CA GLU A 371 -12.11 -12.96 16.67
C GLU A 371 -13.41 -13.65 17.10
N PRO A 372 -13.40 -14.43 18.19
CA PRO A 372 -14.64 -14.93 18.74
C PRO A 372 -15.53 -13.70 19.02
N PRO A 373 -16.84 -13.78 18.71
CA PRO A 373 -17.74 -12.66 18.96
C PRO A 373 -17.60 -12.23 20.42
N PRO A 374 -17.67 -10.92 20.71
CA PRO A 374 -17.60 -10.45 22.08
C PRO A 374 -18.64 -11.21 22.90
N PRO A 375 -18.32 -11.61 24.15
CA PRO A 375 -19.28 -12.32 24.99
C PRO A 375 -20.57 -11.49 25.03
N ALA A 376 -21.70 -12.16 24.80
CA ALA A 376 -23.00 -11.51 24.89
C ALA A 376 -23.07 -10.80 26.25
N ARG A 377 -23.31 -9.48 26.24
CA ARG A 377 -23.53 -8.75 27.48
C ARG A 377 -24.73 -9.41 28.19
N PRO A 378 -24.61 -9.73 29.49
CA PRO A 378 -25.65 -10.43 30.23
C PRO A 378 -26.97 -9.68 30.24
#